data_AF-A0A3N5NZT8-F1
#
_entry.id   AF-A0A3N5NZT8-F1
#
_cell.length_a   1.000
_cell.length_b   1.000
_cell.length_c   1.000
_cell.angle_alpha   90.00
_cell.angle_beta   90.00
_cell.angle_gamma   90.00
#
_symmetry.space_group_name_H-M   'P 1'
#
loop_
_entity.id
_entity.type
_entity.pdbx_description
1 polymer ?
#
loop_
_entity_poly.entity_id
_entity_poly.type
_entity_poly.pdbx_seq_one_letter_code
_entity_poly.pdbx_strand_id
1 'polypeptide(L)'
;MSKMKITSILLALVIATACEEWLDIIPPQGLIREEFWQTKEDVQAVLMGAYVSFGQMDDLLFRYGELRADLITGDVNQGEEERKVAESNIYPDNWLCNWNRFYEVINFCNEVIKDAPAVQEIDDTFTDFQLRGYLSEAYFLRSLAYFYLVRIFNEVPYVT
;
A
#
# COMPACT_ATOMS: atom_id res chain seq x y z
N MET A 1 16.76 23.72 -57.08
CA MET A 1 15.74 24.08 -56.07
C MET A 1 15.03 22.88 -55.44
N SER A 2 14.83 21.74 -56.12
CA SER A 2 14.19 20.55 -55.51
C SER A 2 15.06 19.82 -54.49
N LYS A 3 16.39 19.72 -54.73
CA LYS A 3 17.33 19.07 -53.79
C LYS A 3 17.37 19.74 -52.42
N MET A 4 17.43 21.08 -52.37
CA MET A 4 17.38 21.85 -51.11
C MET A 4 16.09 21.61 -50.31
N LYS A 5 14.94 21.48 -50.97
CA LYS A 5 13.67 21.19 -50.29
C LYS A 5 13.66 19.79 -49.69
N ILE A 6 14.25 18.81 -50.38
CA ILE A 6 14.36 17.43 -49.90
C ILE A 6 15.31 17.36 -48.69
N THR A 7 16.44 18.06 -48.71
CA THR A 7 17.34 18.12 -47.54
C THR A 7 16.70 18.79 -46.34
N SER A 8 15.90 19.85 -46.54
CA SER A 8 15.19 20.51 -45.45
C SER A 8 14.10 19.63 -44.82
N ILE A 9 13.40 18.81 -45.62
CA ILE A 9 12.39 17.87 -45.11
C ILE A 9 13.07 16.72 -44.33
N LEU A 10 14.20 16.21 -44.83
CA LEU A 10 14.96 15.16 -44.14
C LEU A 10 15.50 15.66 -42.79
N LEU A 11 15.98 16.90 -42.73
CA LEU A 11 16.48 17.52 -41.51
C LEU A 11 15.34 17.76 -40.50
N ALA A 12 14.16 18.18 -40.96
CA ALA A 12 12.99 18.35 -40.10
C ALA A 12 12.51 17.01 -39.49
N LEU A 13 12.66 15.90 -40.21
CA LEU A 13 12.30 14.57 -39.73
C LEU A 13 13.26 14.07 -38.63
N VAL A 14 14.54 14.41 -38.72
CA VAL A 14 15.57 14.06 -37.71
C VAL A 14 15.41 14.89 -36.43
N ILE A 15 14.96 16.14 -36.55
CA ILE A 15 14.71 17.00 -35.38
C ILE A 15 13.45 16.55 -34.61
N ALA A 16 12.48 15.94 -35.30
CA ALA A 16 11.25 15.45 -34.69
C ALA A 16 11.43 14.18 -33.81
N THR A 17 12.53 13.44 -33.94
CA THR A 17 12.79 12.22 -33.15
C THR A 17 13.73 12.45 -31.96
N ALA A 18 14.23 13.68 -31.75
CA ALA A 18 15.30 13.95 -30.81
C ALA A 18 14.84 14.40 -29.40
N CYS A 19 13.53 14.40 -29.12
CA CYS A 19 12.96 15.01 -27.90
C CYS A 19 12.21 14.02 -27.00
N GLU A 20 12.56 12.72 -27.03
CA GLU A 20 11.93 11.72 -26.14
C GLU A 20 12.59 11.70 -24.74
N GLU A 21 13.92 11.89 -24.66
CA GLU A 21 14.70 11.73 -23.42
C GLU A 21 14.37 12.75 -22.30
N TRP A 22 13.74 13.89 -22.63
CA TRP A 22 13.29 14.87 -21.63
C TRP A 22 11.96 14.48 -20.97
N LEU A 23 11.14 13.65 -21.64
CA LEU A 23 9.84 13.22 -21.12
C LEU A 23 9.98 12.01 -20.19
N ASP A 24 10.97 11.16 -20.44
CA ASP A 24 11.25 9.94 -19.67
C ASP A 24 12.17 10.25 -18.48
N ILE A 25 11.70 11.10 -17.56
CA ILE A 25 12.43 11.43 -16.33
C ILE A 25 12.27 10.28 -15.33
N ILE A 26 13.24 9.37 -15.33
CA ILE A 26 13.38 8.37 -14.27
C ILE A 26 13.82 9.08 -12.98
N PRO A 27 13.25 8.76 -11.80
CA PRO A 27 13.69 9.34 -10.55
C PRO A 27 15.18 9.03 -10.30
N PRO A 28 16.06 10.02 -10.14
CA PRO A 28 17.50 9.80 -10.05
C PRO A 28 17.96 9.01 -8.81
N GLN A 29 17.06 8.85 -7.82
CA GLN A 29 17.28 8.12 -6.57
C GLN A 29 16.03 7.34 -6.12
N GLY A 30 15.17 6.92 -7.06
CA GLY A 30 13.95 6.17 -6.76
C GLY A 30 14.03 4.73 -7.20
N LEU A 31 13.37 3.84 -6.47
CA LEU A 31 13.04 2.51 -6.98
C LEU A 31 11.95 2.64 -8.03
N ILE A 32 12.23 2.16 -9.24
CA ILE A 32 11.25 2.04 -10.31
C ILE A 32 10.42 0.79 -10.00
N ARG A 33 9.09 0.91 -9.97
CA ARG A 33 8.20 -0.20 -9.59
C ARG A 33 8.42 -1.41 -10.49
N GLU A 34 8.60 -1.15 -11.79
CA GLU A 34 8.86 -2.15 -12.82
C GLU A 34 10.17 -2.93 -12.58
N GLU A 35 11.14 -2.34 -11.90
CA GLU A 35 12.44 -2.95 -11.62
C GLU A 35 12.53 -3.56 -10.22
N PHE A 36 11.56 -3.33 -9.34
CA PHE A 36 11.65 -3.74 -7.94
C PHE A 36 11.38 -5.25 -7.72
N TRP A 37 10.41 -5.83 -8.42
CA TRP A 37 9.95 -7.20 -8.18
C TRP A 37 10.84 -8.23 -8.90
N GLN A 38 12.02 -8.52 -8.34
CA GLN A 38 13.01 -9.39 -8.99
C GLN A 38 13.36 -10.63 -8.17
N THR A 39 13.42 -10.51 -6.84
CA THR A 39 13.88 -11.59 -5.95
C THR A 39 12.83 -11.93 -4.90
N LYS A 40 12.91 -13.15 -4.34
CA LYS A 40 12.07 -13.52 -3.19
C LYS A 40 12.29 -12.60 -1.98
N GLU A 41 13.49 -12.03 -1.82
CA GLU A 41 13.79 -11.06 -0.76
C GLU A 41 12.99 -9.76 -0.93
N ASP A 42 12.74 -9.32 -2.18
CA ASP A 42 11.88 -8.16 -2.45
C ASP A 42 10.43 -8.44 -2.04
N VAL A 43 9.92 -9.64 -2.36
CA VAL A 43 8.58 -10.09 -1.92
C VAL A 43 8.50 -10.10 -0.39
N GLN A 44 9.51 -10.66 0.27
CA GLN A 44 9.57 -10.70 1.73
C GLN A 44 9.61 -9.28 2.33
N ALA A 45 10.33 -8.35 1.72
CA ALA A 45 10.42 -6.97 2.18
C ALA A 45 9.05 -6.27 2.18
N VAL A 46 8.27 -6.43 1.11
CA VAL A 46 6.90 -5.86 1.03
C VAL A 46 5.97 -6.54 2.03
N LEU A 47 6.04 -7.85 2.18
CA LEU A 47 5.26 -8.58 3.18
C LEU A 47 5.60 -8.11 4.60
N MET A 48 6.87 -7.85 4.90
CA MET A 48 7.26 -7.27 6.19
C MET A 48 6.72 -5.85 6.38
N GLY A 49 6.58 -5.06 5.32
CA GLY A 49 5.84 -3.81 5.35
C GLY A 49 4.42 -3.98 5.90
N ALA A 50 3.68 -4.99 5.42
CA ALA A 50 2.34 -5.31 5.94
C ALA A 50 2.37 -5.64 7.45
N TYR A 51 3.32 -6.47 7.89
CA TYR A 51 3.46 -6.83 9.30
C TYR A 51 3.81 -5.63 10.18
N VAL A 52 4.75 -4.79 9.76
CA VAL A 52 5.16 -3.60 10.53
C VAL A 52 3.99 -2.61 10.62
N SER A 53 3.33 -2.32 9.50
CA SER A 53 2.16 -1.43 9.48
C SER A 53 1.05 -1.94 10.38
N PHE A 54 0.76 -3.25 10.38
CA PHE A 54 -0.25 -3.82 11.26
C PHE A 54 0.19 -3.80 12.74
N GLY A 55 1.46 -4.12 13.01
CA GLY A 55 2.01 -4.13 14.37
C GLY A 55 2.03 -2.75 15.04
N GLN A 56 2.18 -1.68 14.26
CA GLN A 56 2.08 -0.29 14.74
C GLN A 56 0.66 0.17 15.10
N MET A 57 -0.35 -0.68 14.89
CA MET A 57 -1.75 -0.38 15.21
C MET A 57 -2.16 -0.91 16.59
N ASP A 58 -1.22 -1.38 17.42
CA ASP A 58 -1.50 -1.96 18.74
C ASP A 58 -2.32 -1.03 19.65
N ASP A 59 -1.88 0.22 19.83
CA ASP A 59 -2.59 1.25 20.61
C ASP A 59 -3.95 1.59 19.99
N LEU A 60 -4.00 1.68 18.66
CA LEU A 60 -5.24 1.99 17.93
C LEU A 60 -6.29 0.88 18.09
N LEU A 61 -5.89 -0.39 17.98
CA LEU A 61 -6.76 -1.54 18.17
C LEU A 61 -7.26 -1.64 19.61
N PHE A 62 -6.40 -1.33 20.59
CA PHE A 62 -6.81 -1.23 21.99
C PHE A 62 -7.90 -0.15 22.18
N ARG A 63 -7.70 1.05 21.63
CA ARG A 63 -8.68 2.15 21.71
C ARG A 63 -10.02 1.78 21.09
N TYR A 64 -10.02 1.12 19.93
CA TYR A 64 -11.27 0.63 19.33
C TYR A 64 -12.00 -0.42 20.17
N GLY A 65 -11.25 -1.22 20.93
CA GLY A 65 -11.82 -2.25 21.81
C GLY A 65 -12.40 -1.70 23.11
N GLU A 66 -11.73 -0.72 23.72
CA GLU A 66 -12.01 -0.35 25.11
C GLU A 66 -12.64 1.04 25.29
N LEU A 67 -12.46 2.01 24.38
CA LEU A 67 -13.00 3.37 24.58
C LEU A 67 -14.53 3.37 24.74
N ARG A 68 -15.22 2.41 24.11
CA ARG A 68 -16.68 2.27 24.17
C ARG A 68 -17.14 1.18 25.14
N ALA A 69 -16.20 0.58 25.87
CA ALA A 69 -16.47 -0.46 26.86
C ALA A 69 -16.44 0.13 28.28
N ASP A 70 -16.61 -0.74 29.28
CA ASP A 70 -16.81 -0.32 30.68
C ASP A 70 -15.56 -0.51 31.57
N LEU A 71 -14.43 -0.96 31.01
CA LEU A 71 -13.22 -1.28 31.78
C LEU A 71 -12.24 -0.11 31.95
N ILE A 72 -12.40 0.95 31.16
CA ILE A 72 -11.58 2.16 31.25
C ILE A 72 -12.45 3.39 31.46
N THR A 73 -11.94 4.36 32.21
CA THR A 73 -12.54 5.69 32.37
C THR A 73 -11.52 6.74 32.00
N GLY A 74 -11.98 7.82 31.37
CA GLY A 74 -11.14 8.98 31.11
C GLY A 74 -10.69 9.67 32.40
N ASP A 75 -9.53 10.33 32.34
CA ASP A 75 -9.04 11.25 33.37
C ASP A 75 -8.91 12.67 32.78
N VAL A 76 -8.24 13.56 33.52
CA VAL A 76 -8.00 14.96 33.08
C VAL A 76 -7.09 15.09 31.84
N ASN A 77 -6.39 14.02 31.46
CA ASN A 77 -5.51 13.98 30.29
C ASN A 77 -6.14 13.27 29.09
N GLN A 78 -7.42 12.86 29.18
CA GLN A 78 -8.11 12.25 28.05
C GLN A 78 -8.24 13.24 26.88
N GLY A 79 -7.80 12.81 25.69
CA GLY A 79 -7.98 13.58 24.47
C GLY A 79 -9.46 13.77 24.11
N GLU A 80 -9.77 14.89 23.46
CA GLU A 80 -11.15 15.26 23.14
C GLU A 80 -11.82 14.24 22.20
N GLU A 81 -11.08 13.72 21.22
CA GLU A 81 -11.60 12.78 20.23
C GLU A 81 -11.89 11.40 20.84
N GLU A 82 -11.06 10.95 21.77
CA GLU A 82 -11.26 9.74 22.55
C GLU A 82 -12.47 9.88 23.47
N ARG A 83 -12.61 11.03 24.13
CA ARG A 83 -13.77 11.34 24.99
C ARG A 83 -15.08 11.33 24.19
N LYS A 84 -15.08 11.96 23.01
CA LYS A 84 -16.22 11.94 22.08
C LYS A 84 -16.64 10.51 21.73
N VAL A 85 -15.69 9.64 21.37
CA VAL A 85 -15.98 8.23 21.07
C VAL A 85 -16.50 7.48 22.31
N ALA A 86 -15.91 7.70 23.48
CA ALA A 86 -16.34 7.06 24.72
C ALA A 86 -17.78 7.45 25.12
N GLU A 87 -18.16 8.70 24.89
CA GLU A 87 -19.52 9.21 25.10
C GLU A 87 -20.48 8.88 23.93
N SER A 88 -20.03 8.10 22.93
CA SER A 88 -20.78 7.76 21.72
C SER A 88 -21.16 8.95 20.82
N ASN A 89 -20.45 10.07 20.94
CA ASN A 89 -20.54 11.24 20.06
C ASN A 89 -19.54 11.11 18.90
N ILE A 90 -19.80 10.19 17.97
CA ILE A 90 -18.86 9.83 16.89
C ILE A 90 -19.12 10.71 15.65
N TYR A 91 -18.11 11.48 15.24
CA TYR A 91 -18.18 12.38 14.08
C TYR A 91 -17.19 11.95 12.97
N PRO A 92 -17.51 12.22 11.67
CA PRO A 92 -16.66 11.81 10.55
C PRO A 92 -15.24 12.42 10.54
N ASP A 93 -15.04 13.55 11.19
CA ASP A 93 -13.76 14.27 11.29
C ASP A 93 -12.88 13.80 12.46
N ASN A 94 -13.40 12.89 13.31
CA ASN A 94 -12.61 12.25 14.36
C ASN A 94 -11.54 11.35 13.73
N TRP A 95 -10.28 11.49 14.16
CA TRP A 95 -9.17 10.73 13.58
C TRP A 95 -9.28 9.21 13.81
N LEU A 96 -10.02 8.77 14.84
CA LEU A 96 -10.38 7.36 15.06
C LEU A 96 -11.40 6.85 14.04
N CYS A 97 -12.00 7.69 13.20
CA CYS A 97 -12.85 7.26 12.10
C CYS A 97 -12.07 7.05 10.79
N ASN A 98 -10.74 7.19 10.82
CA ASN A 98 -9.89 7.09 9.64
C ASN A 98 -9.46 5.64 9.35
N TRP A 99 -9.69 5.19 8.12
CA TRP A 99 -9.39 3.81 7.71
C TRP A 99 -7.97 3.60 7.15
N ASN A 100 -7.21 4.67 6.94
CA ASN A 100 -5.95 4.66 6.18
C ASN A 100 -4.97 3.59 6.67
N ARG A 101 -4.85 3.40 8.00
CA ARG A 101 -3.95 2.40 8.58
C ARG A 101 -4.30 0.97 8.17
N PHE A 102 -5.60 0.62 8.12
CA PHE A 102 -6.02 -0.69 7.64
C PHE A 102 -5.80 -0.82 6.13
N TYR A 103 -6.12 0.21 5.35
CA TYR A 103 -5.92 0.18 3.90
C TYR A 103 -4.46 0.19 3.46
N GLU A 104 -3.56 0.74 4.28
CA GLU A 104 -2.11 0.63 4.12
C GLU A 104 -1.66 -0.84 4.21
N VAL A 105 -2.09 -1.57 5.24
CA VAL A 105 -1.83 -3.02 5.38
C VAL A 105 -2.44 -3.81 4.21
N ILE A 106 -3.69 -3.51 3.86
CA ILE A 106 -4.38 -4.16 2.73
C ILE A 106 -3.62 -3.92 1.42
N ASN A 107 -3.11 -2.70 1.20
CA ASN A 107 -2.35 -2.37 0.00
C ASN A 107 -1.06 -3.21 -0.10
N PHE A 108 -0.26 -3.28 0.96
CA PHE A 108 0.93 -4.15 0.97
C PHE A 108 0.57 -5.62 0.67
N CYS A 109 -0.52 -6.13 1.26
CA CYS A 109 -0.97 -7.49 1.01
C CYS A 109 -1.41 -7.68 -0.45
N ASN A 110 -2.14 -6.73 -1.02
CA ASN A 110 -2.58 -6.77 -2.42
C ASN A 110 -1.39 -6.77 -3.38
N GLU A 111 -0.37 -5.97 -3.10
CA GLU A 111 0.86 -5.95 -3.90
C GLU A 111 1.59 -7.31 -3.86
N VAL A 112 1.77 -7.90 -2.68
CA VAL A 112 2.36 -9.26 -2.56
C VAL A 112 1.52 -10.29 -3.30
N ILE A 113 0.20 -10.28 -3.13
CA ILE A 113 -0.71 -11.24 -3.78
C ILE A 113 -0.64 -11.14 -5.30
N LYS A 114 -0.50 -9.92 -5.82
CA LYS A 114 -0.47 -9.65 -7.26
C LYS A 114 0.88 -9.94 -7.89
N ASP A 115 1.96 -9.45 -7.28
CA ASP A 115 3.27 -9.34 -7.93
C ASP A 115 4.21 -10.52 -7.57
N ALA A 116 4.03 -11.17 -6.41
CA ALA A 116 4.88 -12.31 -6.02
C ALA A 116 4.88 -13.51 -7.00
N PRO A 117 3.75 -13.89 -7.64
CA PRO A 117 3.77 -14.97 -8.63
C PRO A 117 4.67 -14.67 -9.83
N ALA A 118 4.76 -13.40 -10.26
CA ALA A 118 5.63 -13.00 -11.36
C ALA A 118 7.11 -13.09 -10.99
N VAL A 119 7.47 -12.80 -9.72
CA VAL A 119 8.84 -12.96 -9.22
C VAL A 119 9.30 -14.41 -9.30
N GLN A 120 8.42 -15.39 -9.05
CA GLN A 120 8.77 -16.80 -9.17
C GLN A 120 9.15 -17.21 -10.60
N GLU A 121 8.65 -16.51 -11.62
CA GLU A 121 9.03 -16.75 -13.02
C GLU A 121 10.45 -16.24 -13.33
N ILE A 122 11.01 -15.38 -12.46
CA ILE A 122 12.30 -14.69 -12.63
C ILE A 122 13.37 -15.30 -11.71
N ASP A 123 13.03 -15.56 -10.44
CA ASP A 123 13.93 -16.09 -9.41
C ASP A 123 13.72 -17.60 -9.22
N ASP A 124 14.57 -18.40 -9.86
CA ASP A 124 14.59 -19.86 -9.74
C ASP A 124 14.75 -20.38 -8.30
N THR A 125 15.23 -19.53 -7.37
CA THR A 125 15.37 -19.90 -5.96
C THR A 125 14.09 -19.70 -5.15
N PHE A 126 13.07 -19.07 -5.75
CA PHE A 126 11.78 -18.80 -5.11
C PHE A 126 10.84 -19.99 -5.25
N THR A 127 10.98 -20.93 -4.32
CA THR A 127 10.25 -22.21 -4.38
C THR A 127 8.73 -22.04 -4.25
N ASP A 128 7.95 -22.97 -4.82
CA ASP A 128 6.48 -23.03 -4.66
C ASP A 128 6.05 -23.04 -3.18
N PHE A 129 6.83 -23.68 -2.32
CA PHE A 129 6.58 -23.65 -0.88
C PHE A 129 6.68 -22.24 -0.29
N GLN A 130 7.72 -21.48 -0.66
CA GLN A 130 7.89 -20.11 -0.18
C GLN A 130 6.83 -19.17 -0.73
N LEU A 131 6.52 -19.26 -2.04
CA LEU A 131 5.47 -18.46 -2.65
C LEU A 131 4.13 -18.68 -1.95
N ARG A 132 3.74 -19.94 -1.75
CA ARG A 132 2.49 -20.27 -1.04
C ARG A 132 2.50 -19.79 0.41
N GLY A 133 3.65 -19.84 1.08
CA GLY A 133 3.83 -19.28 2.41
C GLY A 133 3.53 -17.79 2.45
N TYR A 134 4.22 -17.01 1.61
CA TYR A 134 4.04 -15.55 1.54
C TYR A 134 2.62 -15.14 1.13
N LEU A 135 2.02 -15.84 0.16
CA LEU A 135 0.63 -15.61 -0.22
C LEU A 135 -0.32 -15.90 0.95
N SER A 136 -0.12 -16.99 1.69
CA SER A 136 -0.96 -17.34 2.83
C SER A 136 -0.89 -16.29 3.95
N GLU A 137 0.30 -15.79 4.23
CA GLU A 137 0.52 -14.71 5.20
C GLU A 137 -0.17 -13.41 4.75
N ALA A 138 0.00 -13.01 3.48
CA ALA A 138 -0.65 -11.83 2.92
C ALA A 138 -2.19 -11.95 2.96
N TYR A 139 -2.75 -13.12 2.59
CA TYR A 139 -4.19 -13.37 2.70
C TYR A 139 -4.68 -13.29 4.15
N PHE A 140 -3.92 -13.84 5.09
CA PHE A 140 -4.27 -13.78 6.51
C PHE A 140 -4.27 -12.34 7.03
N LEU A 141 -3.20 -11.58 6.82
CA LEU A 141 -3.11 -10.18 7.28
C LEU A 141 -4.18 -9.31 6.64
N ARG A 142 -4.40 -9.44 5.33
CA ARG A 142 -5.48 -8.72 4.63
C ARG A 142 -6.86 -9.03 5.23
N SER A 143 -7.12 -10.31 5.48
CA SER A 143 -8.38 -10.76 6.08
C SER A 143 -8.53 -10.26 7.52
N LEU A 144 -7.46 -10.24 8.30
CA LEU A 144 -7.44 -9.72 9.66
C LEU A 144 -7.72 -8.21 9.70
N ALA A 145 -7.11 -7.44 8.78
CA ALA A 145 -7.39 -6.01 8.63
C ALA A 145 -8.87 -5.76 8.29
N TYR A 146 -9.43 -6.52 7.33
CA TYR A 146 -10.86 -6.44 7.00
C TYR A 146 -11.77 -6.87 8.15
N PHE A 147 -11.39 -7.90 8.91
CA PHE A 147 -12.14 -8.34 10.08
C PHE A 147 -12.29 -7.22 11.12
N TYR A 148 -11.22 -6.48 11.40
CA TYR A 148 -11.30 -5.33 12.30
C TYR A 148 -12.10 -4.18 11.69
N LEU A 149 -11.90 -3.84 10.42
CA LEU A 149 -12.67 -2.80 9.74
C LEU A 149 -14.19 -3.06 9.84
N VAL A 150 -14.65 -4.27 9.53
CA VAL A 150 -16.07 -4.63 9.60
C VAL A 150 -16.60 -4.58 11.03
N ARG A 151 -15.81 -5.02 12.01
CA ARG A 151 -16.21 -4.95 13.43
C ARG A 151 -16.40 -3.51 13.95
N ILE A 152 -15.60 -2.58 13.43
CA ILE A 152 -15.59 -1.19 13.89
C ILE A 152 -16.59 -0.34 13.10
N PHE A 153 -16.62 -0.50 11.78
CA PHE A 153 -17.32 0.39 10.83
C PHE A 153 -18.48 -0.26 10.08
N ASN A 154 -18.69 -1.58 10.24
CA ASN A 154 -19.68 -2.38 9.52
C ASN A 154 -19.44 -2.45 8.01
N GLU A 155 -19.79 -1.40 7.26
CA GLU A 155 -19.69 -1.37 5.80
C GLU A 155 -18.41 -0.66 5.36
N VAL A 156 -17.53 -1.37 4.66
CA VAL A 156 -16.28 -0.84 4.12
C VAL A 156 -16.05 -1.32 2.68
N PRO A 157 -15.39 -0.54 1.81
CA PRO A 157 -14.99 -0.97 0.49
C PRO A 157 -14.10 -2.22 0.50
N TYR A 158 -14.43 -3.19 -0.35
CA TYR A 158 -13.55 -4.33 -0.58
C TYR A 158 -12.65 -4.07 -1.80
N VAL A 159 -11.34 -4.14 -1.61
CA VAL A 159 -10.32 -3.84 -2.62
C VAL A 159 -9.34 -4.99 -2.66
N THR A 160 -9.10 -5.52 -3.87
CA THR A 160 -8.26 -6.69 -4.13
C THR A 160 -7.14 -6.40 -5.09
#